data_AF-A0A3A0CQS0-F1
#
_entry.id   AF-A0A3A0CQS0-F1
#
_cell.length_a   1.000
_cell.length_b   1.000
_cell.length_c   1.000
_cell.angle_alpha   90.00
_cell.angle_beta   90.00
_cell.angle_gamma   90.00
#
_symmetry.space_group_name_H-M   'P 1'
#
loop_
_entity.id
_entity.type
_entity.pdbx_description
1 polymer ?
#
loop_
_entity_poly.entity_id
_entity_poly.type
_entity_poly.pdbx_seq_one_letter_code
_entity_poly.pdbx_strand_id
1 'polypeptide(L)'
;MNPATLEKLLIDRKLGELPAETTELLDAYLAGHAEDEAVAREIDRVLETAHAALNQPADAALPPFPQDRIDRALNRPNRRPSATWLRPLSLAAAIALAFMLGMRMSGQAPTDADEFRDVVVVAPSPEESSGHEFWSVRNFVGGGSVRPARNTKRITWTSPLAKPQAGESL
;
A
#
# COMPACT_ATOMS: atom_id res chain seq x y z
N MET A 1 8.76 -33.82 -6.30
CA MET A 1 7.89 -32.78 -6.92
C MET A 1 8.48 -31.40 -6.63
N ASN A 2 8.10 -30.31 -7.31
CA ASN A 2 8.54 -28.96 -6.90
C ASN A 2 7.90 -28.62 -5.53
N PRO A 3 8.68 -28.18 -4.52
CA PRO A 3 8.17 -27.89 -3.17
C PRO A 3 7.01 -26.89 -3.17
N ALA A 4 7.08 -25.83 -3.99
CA ALA A 4 6.00 -24.83 -4.06
C ALA A 4 4.69 -25.41 -4.62
N THR A 5 4.79 -26.38 -5.53
CA THR A 5 3.62 -27.09 -6.07
C THR A 5 3.03 -28.04 -5.03
N LEU A 6 3.88 -28.74 -4.28
CA LEU A 6 3.43 -29.61 -3.19
C LEU A 6 2.68 -28.81 -2.11
N GLU A 7 3.24 -27.69 -1.66
CA GLU A 7 2.61 -26.82 -0.66
C GLU A 7 1.22 -26.37 -1.13
N LYS A 8 1.11 -25.89 -2.38
CA LYS A 8 -0.16 -25.48 -2.96
C LYS A 8 -1.18 -26.63 -2.97
N LEU A 9 -0.79 -27.82 -3.43
CA LEU A 9 -1.68 -28.98 -3.46
C LEU A 9 -2.13 -29.39 -2.04
N LEU A 10 -1.24 -29.31 -1.04
CA LEU A 10 -1.58 -29.60 0.35
C LEU A 10 -2.61 -28.61 0.92
N ILE A 11 -2.46 -27.32 0.58
CA ILE A 11 -3.43 -26.28 0.96
C ILE A 11 -4.77 -26.51 0.26
N ASP A 12 -4.76 -26.70 -1.07
CA ASP A 12 -5.97 -26.92 -1.87
C ASP A 12 -6.72 -28.20 -1.41
N ARG A 13 -5.99 -29.23 -0.93
CA ARG A 13 -6.57 -30.43 -0.30
C ARG A 13 -7.38 -30.08 0.93
N LYS A 14 -6.82 -29.27 1.83
CA LYS A 14 -7.46 -28.89 3.09
C LYS A 14 -8.64 -27.94 2.91
N LEU A 15 -8.62 -27.13 1.86
CA LEU A 15 -9.74 -26.29 1.46
C LEU A 15 -10.85 -27.09 0.74
N GLY A 16 -10.60 -28.35 0.38
CA GLY A 16 -11.55 -29.19 -0.35
C GLY A 16 -11.71 -28.77 -1.82
N GLU A 17 -10.73 -28.04 -2.36
CA GLU A 17 -10.72 -27.55 -3.74
C GLU A 17 -10.16 -28.60 -4.72
N LEU A 18 -9.44 -29.60 -4.21
CA LEU A 18 -8.87 -30.67 -5.04
C LEU A 18 -9.92 -31.71 -5.45
N PRO A 19 -9.94 -32.14 -6.73
CA PRO A 19 -10.71 -33.30 -7.16
C PRO A 19 -10.26 -34.57 -6.44
N ALA A 20 -11.19 -35.49 -6.17
CA ALA A 20 -10.94 -36.74 -5.45
C ALA A 20 -9.78 -37.56 -6.07
N GLU A 21 -9.74 -37.66 -7.40
CA GLU A 21 -8.66 -38.37 -8.12
C GLU A 21 -7.28 -37.74 -7.84
N THR A 22 -7.21 -36.41 -7.73
CA THR A 22 -5.94 -35.72 -7.45
C THR A 22 -5.52 -35.88 -5.99
N THR A 23 -6.49 -35.95 -5.08
CA THR A 23 -6.23 -36.28 -3.68
C THR A 23 -5.65 -37.69 -3.54
N GLU A 24 -6.24 -38.68 -4.21
CA GLU A 24 -5.72 -40.06 -4.21
C GLU A 24 -4.29 -40.14 -4.78
N LEU A 25 -4.01 -39.43 -5.87
CA LEU A 25 -2.66 -39.35 -6.45
C LEU A 25 -1.66 -38.67 -5.50
N LEU A 26 -2.08 -37.61 -4.82
CA LEU A 26 -1.24 -36.91 -3.84
C LEU A 26 -0.96 -37.80 -2.62
N ASP A 27 -1.96 -38.54 -2.13
CA ASP A 27 -1.80 -39.46 -1.01
C ASP A 27 -0.88 -40.64 -1.37
N ALA A 28 -1.02 -41.19 -2.58
CA ALA A 28 -0.11 -42.20 -3.10
C ALA A 28 1.33 -41.67 -3.25
N TYR A 29 1.49 -40.42 -3.68
CA TYR A 29 2.81 -39.76 -3.73
C TYR A 29 3.42 -39.63 -2.34
N LEU A 30 2.66 -39.12 -1.35
CA LEU A 30 3.15 -38.92 0.02
C LEU A 30 3.54 -40.24 0.70
N ALA A 31 2.84 -41.34 0.43
CA ALA A 31 3.19 -42.66 0.95
C ALA A 31 4.60 -43.13 0.53
N GLY A 32 5.14 -42.63 -0.58
CA GLY A 32 6.49 -42.92 -1.05
C GLY A 32 7.56 -41.91 -0.62
N HIS A 33 7.19 -40.79 0.00
CA HIS A 33 8.07 -39.65 0.26
C HIS A 33 7.92 -39.16 1.71
N ALA A 34 8.62 -39.82 2.64
CA ALA A 34 8.52 -39.54 4.07
C ALA A 34 8.89 -38.09 4.47
N GLU A 35 9.80 -37.45 3.72
CA GLU A 35 10.17 -36.04 3.93
C GLU A 35 9.00 -35.11 3.61
N ASP A 36 8.30 -35.37 2.51
CA ASP A 36 7.13 -34.60 2.07
C ASP A 36 5.92 -34.85 3.00
N GLU A 37 5.80 -36.04 3.59
CA GLU A 37 4.80 -36.35 4.62
C GLU A 37 4.99 -35.52 5.90
N ALA A 38 6.25 -35.23 6.28
CA ALA A 38 6.53 -34.36 7.42
C ALA A 38 6.04 -32.93 7.17
N VAL A 39 6.27 -32.41 5.96
CA VAL A 39 5.78 -31.09 5.52
C VAL A 39 4.26 -31.05 5.51
N ALA A 40 3.61 -32.10 4.99
CA ALA A 40 2.15 -32.21 5.01
C ALA A 40 1.58 -32.14 6.43
N ARG A 41 2.18 -32.85 7.39
CA ARG A 41 1.76 -32.80 8.80
C ARG A 41 1.95 -31.41 9.43
N GLU A 42 2.99 -30.67 9.06
CA GLU A 42 3.21 -29.32 9.55
C GLU A 42 2.14 -28.35 9.04
N ILE A 43 1.87 -28.37 7.73
CA ILE A 43 0.82 -27.54 7.11
C ILE A 43 -0.55 -27.86 7.73
N ASP A 44 -0.86 -29.15 7.88
CA ASP A 44 -2.09 -29.61 8.52
C ASP A 44 -2.27 -29.01 9.93
N ARG A 45 -1.20 -29.05 10.75
CA ARG A 45 -1.20 -28.49 12.10
C ARG A 45 -1.41 -26.98 12.12
N VAL A 46 -0.78 -26.25 11.20
CA VAL A 46 -0.93 -24.78 11.11
C VAL A 46 -2.36 -24.43 10.74
N LEU A 47 -2.93 -25.10 9.73
CA LEU A 47 -4.29 -24.85 9.28
C LEU A 47 -5.33 -25.20 10.36
N GLU A 48 -5.16 -26.32 11.06
CA GLU A 48 -6.01 -26.68 12.20
C GLU A 48 -5.95 -25.63 13.32
N THR A 49 -4.76 -25.13 13.63
CA THR A 49 -4.57 -24.08 14.64
C THR A 49 -5.24 -22.77 14.21
N ALA A 50 -5.08 -22.37 12.95
CA ALA A 50 -5.72 -21.18 12.41
C ALA A 50 -7.25 -21.32 12.44
N HIS A 51 -7.78 -22.48 12.03
CA HIS A 51 -9.21 -22.76 12.04
C HIS A 51 -9.78 -22.75 13.48
N ALA A 52 -9.05 -23.32 14.43
CA ALA A 52 -9.43 -23.27 15.85
C ALA A 52 -9.45 -21.84 16.39
N ALA A 53 -8.46 -21.03 16.05
CA ALA A 53 -8.40 -19.62 16.46
C ALA A 53 -9.52 -18.77 15.85
N LEU A 54 -9.84 -18.99 14.57
CA LEU A 54 -10.90 -18.24 13.87
C LEU A 54 -12.31 -18.61 14.36
N ASN A 55 -12.53 -19.88 14.72
CA ASN A 55 -13.81 -20.34 15.25
C ASN A 55 -13.94 -20.16 16.76
N GLN A 56 -12.91 -19.63 17.43
CA GLN A 56 -13.00 -19.34 18.84
C GLN A 56 -14.05 -18.23 19.05
N PRO A 57 -15.09 -18.47 19.88
CA PRO A 57 -16.03 -17.42 20.21
C PRO A 57 -15.26 -16.25 20.82
N ALA A 58 -15.55 -15.03 20.34
CA ALA A 58 -14.93 -13.83 20.87
C ALA A 58 -15.44 -13.60 22.31
N ASP A 59 -14.75 -14.19 23.29
CA ASP A 59 -15.04 -14.02 24.72
C ASP A 59 -14.67 -12.62 25.24
N ALA A 60 -13.93 -11.85 24.44
CA ALA A 60 -13.62 -10.48 24.77
C ALA A 60 -14.84 -9.60 24.47
N ALA A 61 -15.50 -9.12 25.52
CA ALA A 61 -16.41 -7.99 25.44
C ALA A 61 -15.66 -6.82 24.79
N LEU A 62 -15.93 -6.57 23.51
CA LEU A 62 -15.30 -5.49 22.77
C LEU A 62 -15.63 -4.18 23.50
N PRO A 63 -14.63 -3.30 23.73
CA PRO A 63 -14.93 -2.00 24.29
C PRO A 63 -15.95 -1.29 23.39
N PRO A 64 -16.89 -0.52 23.96
CA PRO A 64 -17.88 0.19 23.17
C PRO A 64 -17.16 1.05 22.11
N PHE A 65 -17.69 1.02 20.88
CA PHE A 65 -17.10 1.75 19.78
C PHE A 65 -17.01 3.25 20.12
N PRO A 66 -15.85 3.91 20.01
CA PRO A 66 -15.65 5.26 20.53
C PRO A 66 -16.21 6.34 19.58
N GLN A 67 -17.53 6.32 19.36
CA GLN A 67 -18.25 7.27 18.49
C GLN A 67 -17.89 8.72 18.83
N ASP A 68 -17.88 9.06 20.12
CA ASP A 68 -17.55 10.41 20.60
C ASP A 68 -16.15 10.91 20.21
N ARG A 69 -15.18 10.01 20.03
CA ARG A 69 -13.81 10.39 19.62
C ARG A 69 -13.76 10.67 18.12
N ILE A 70 -14.48 9.84 17.34
CA ILE A 70 -14.57 9.98 15.90
C ILE A 70 -15.35 11.25 15.55
N ASP A 71 -16.47 11.50 16.21
CA ASP A 71 -17.27 12.71 16.01
C ASP A 71 -16.50 13.98 16.37
N ARG A 72 -15.68 13.95 17.43
CA ARG A 72 -14.78 15.08 17.76
C ARG A 72 -13.66 15.27 16.75
N ALA A 73 -13.17 14.20 16.12
CA ALA A 73 -12.13 14.29 15.10
C ALA A 73 -12.70 14.81 13.78
N LEU A 74 -13.89 14.36 13.38
CA LEU A 74 -14.59 14.78 12.15
C LEU A 74 -15.14 16.20 12.27
N ASN A 75 -15.75 16.53 13.41
CA ASN A 75 -16.35 17.84 13.66
C ASN A 75 -15.37 18.81 14.32
N ARG A 76 -14.06 18.50 14.36
CA ARG A 76 -13.07 19.47 14.85
C ARG A 76 -13.17 20.68 13.94
N PRO A 77 -13.68 21.83 14.43
CA PRO A 77 -13.71 23.01 13.61
C PRO A 77 -12.27 23.26 13.23
N ASN A 78 -12.01 23.35 11.92
CA ASN A 78 -10.72 23.67 11.36
C ASN A 78 -10.39 25.11 11.78
N ARG A 79 -10.08 25.30 13.07
CA ARG A 79 -9.54 26.51 13.67
C ARG A 79 -8.10 26.59 13.22
N ARG A 80 -7.90 26.65 11.90
CA ARG A 80 -6.77 27.38 11.37
C ARG A 80 -7.02 28.81 11.85
N PRO A 81 -6.24 29.33 12.82
CA PRO A 81 -6.28 30.76 13.04
C PRO A 81 -6.08 31.37 11.66
N SER A 82 -6.93 32.33 11.33
CA SER A 82 -6.99 33.03 10.06
C SER A 82 -5.69 33.81 9.82
N ALA A 83 -4.58 33.09 9.63
CA ALA A 83 -3.30 33.61 9.16
C ALA A 83 -3.34 33.83 7.65
N THR A 84 -4.54 33.90 7.05
CA THR A 84 -4.76 34.33 5.68
C THR A 84 -4.25 35.75 5.45
N TRP A 85 -4.18 36.58 6.51
CA TRP A 85 -3.71 37.96 6.42
C TRP A 85 -2.17 38.11 6.36
N LEU A 86 -1.41 37.08 6.77
CA LEU A 86 0.07 37.08 6.73
C LEU A 86 0.66 36.38 5.49
N ARG A 87 -0.17 35.71 4.68
CA ARG A 87 0.25 35.04 3.44
C ARG A 87 0.96 35.95 2.41
N PRO A 88 0.60 37.23 2.20
CA PRO A 88 1.31 38.05 1.23
C PRO A 88 2.70 38.51 1.73
N LEU A 89 2.89 38.61 3.05
CA LEU A 89 4.17 39.06 3.65
C LEU A 89 5.27 38.01 3.51
N SER A 90 4.95 36.73 3.69
CA SER A 90 5.94 35.65 3.51
C SER A 90 6.39 35.51 2.05
N LEU A 91 5.49 35.75 1.08
CA LEU A 91 5.83 35.71 -0.34
C LEU A 91 6.75 36.88 -0.72
N ALA A 92 6.45 38.09 -0.24
CA ALA A 92 7.29 39.26 -0.47
C ALA A 92 8.69 39.09 0.13
N ALA A 93 8.80 38.52 1.34
CA ALA A 93 10.09 38.25 1.97
C ALA A 93 10.92 37.22 1.19
N ALA A 94 10.29 36.16 0.66
CA ALA A 94 10.97 35.16 -0.17
C ALA A 94 11.49 35.75 -1.49
N ILE A 95 10.70 36.61 -2.14
CA ILE A 95 11.12 37.31 -3.37
C ILE A 95 12.26 38.27 -3.07
N ALA A 96 12.18 39.05 -1.98
CA ALA A 96 13.23 39.97 -1.59
C ALA A 96 14.56 39.26 -1.25
N LEU A 97 14.50 38.12 -0.55
CA LEU A 97 15.67 37.30 -0.26
C LEU A 97 16.29 36.71 -1.53
N ALA A 98 15.48 36.20 -2.45
CA ALA A 98 15.97 35.68 -3.73
C ALA A 98 16.63 36.78 -4.59
N PHE A 99 16.04 37.98 -4.62
CA PHE A 99 16.58 39.12 -5.35
C PHE A 99 17.90 39.62 -4.77
N MET A 100 17.98 39.72 -3.44
CA MET A 100 19.19 40.18 -2.75
C MET A 100 20.34 39.18 -2.88
N LEU A 101 20.04 37.88 -2.88
CA LEU A 101 21.04 36.83 -3.12
C LEU A 101 21.55 36.85 -4.57
N GLY A 102 20.65 37.04 -5.55
CA GLY A 102 21.00 37.17 -6.97
C GLY A 102 21.95 38.33 -7.24
N MET A 103 21.66 39.53 -6.70
CA MET A 103 22.53 40.70 -6.87
C MET A 103 23.93 40.51 -6.27
N ARG A 104 24.06 39.74 -5.18
CA ARG A 104 25.36 39.50 -4.54
C ARG A 104 26.25 38.55 -5.34
N MET A 105 25.66 37.63 -6.11
CA MET A 105 26.38 36.67 -6.94
C MET A 105 26.73 37.24 -8.33
N SER A 106 25.98 38.23 -8.85
CA SER A 106 26.26 38.85 -10.16
C SER A 106 27.54 39.70 -10.21
N GLY A 107 28.24 39.90 -9.09
CA GLY A 107 29.54 40.58 -9.03
C GLY A 107 30.75 39.67 -9.25
N GLN A 108 30.56 38.35 -9.31
CA GLN A 108 31.62 37.42 -9.70
C GLN A 108 31.48 37.12 -11.18
N ALA A 109 32.44 37.62 -11.97
CA ALA A 109 32.64 37.18 -13.34
C ALA A 109 32.74 35.65 -13.37
N PRO A 110 32.15 34.98 -14.39
CA PRO A 110 32.24 33.53 -14.50
C PRO A 110 33.67 33.17 -14.92
N THR A 111 34.50 32.83 -13.94
CA THR A 111 35.70 32.05 -14.19
C THR A 111 35.30 30.58 -14.12
N ASP A 112 35.69 29.88 -15.17
CA ASP A 112 35.67 28.44 -15.38
C ASP A 112 34.31 27.79 -15.66
N ALA A 113 34.19 27.47 -16.95
CA ALA A 113 33.37 26.39 -17.46
C ALA A 113 33.73 25.10 -16.72
N ASP A 114 32.83 24.66 -15.85
CA ASP A 114 32.85 23.29 -15.34
C ASP A 114 31.65 22.53 -15.94
N GLU A 115 32.03 21.68 -16.88
CA GLU A 115 31.39 20.49 -17.41
C GLU A 115 30.10 20.04 -16.68
N PHE A 116 28.93 20.38 -17.22
CA PHE A 116 27.69 19.67 -16.90
C PHE A 116 27.79 18.25 -17.46
N ARG A 117 28.26 17.29 -16.67
CA ARG A 117 27.97 15.88 -16.88
C ARG A 117 26.49 15.65 -16.63
N ASP A 118 25.76 15.29 -17.67
CA ASP A 118 24.46 14.64 -17.55
C ASP A 118 24.65 13.37 -16.70
N VAL A 119 24.26 13.44 -15.43
CA VAL A 119 24.04 12.24 -14.62
C VAL A 119 22.73 11.65 -15.11
N VAL A 120 22.82 10.75 -16.09
CA VAL A 120 21.76 9.79 -16.38
C VAL A 120 21.58 8.95 -15.11
N VAL A 121 20.54 9.25 -14.34
CA VAL A 121 20.06 8.34 -13.30
C VAL A 121 19.48 7.14 -14.03
N VAL A 122 20.31 6.13 -14.25
CA VAL A 122 19.87 4.80 -14.65
C VAL A 122 18.93 4.31 -13.55
N ALA A 123 17.63 4.25 -13.85
CA ALA A 123 16.68 3.56 -13.00
C ALA A 123 17.19 2.12 -12.82
N PRO A 124 17.29 1.60 -11.58
CA PRO A 124 17.70 0.22 -11.39
C PRO A 124 16.69 -0.69 -12.09
N SER A 125 17.21 -1.49 -13.02
CA SER A 125 16.52 -2.60 -13.66
C SER A 125 15.92 -3.50 -12.57
N PRO A 126 14.65 -3.93 -12.66
CA PRO A 126 14.07 -4.83 -11.67
C PRO A 126 14.49 -6.26 -12.02
N GLU A 127 15.71 -6.62 -11.70
CA GLU A 127 16.08 -8.02 -11.52
C GLU A 127 16.46 -8.25 -10.05
N GLU A 128 15.74 -9.19 -9.46
CA GLU A 128 16.05 -9.93 -8.24
C GLU A 128 16.39 -9.12 -6.98
N SER A 129 15.35 -8.82 -6.20
CA SER A 129 15.47 -8.89 -4.75
C SER A 129 14.21 -9.51 -4.19
N SER A 130 14.36 -10.78 -3.87
CA SER A 130 13.50 -11.60 -3.04
C SER A 130 13.47 -11.05 -1.61
N GLY A 131 12.27 -10.98 -1.02
CA GLY A 131 12.12 -10.85 0.42
C GLY A 131 11.10 -9.79 0.87
N HIS A 132 9.86 -10.23 1.07
CA HIS A 132 8.91 -9.66 2.04
C HIS A 132 8.68 -8.13 2.05
N GLU A 133 8.01 -7.60 1.03
CA GLU A 133 7.30 -6.31 1.12
C GLU A 133 5.81 -6.50 0.79
N PHE A 134 5.07 -6.89 1.83
CA PHE A 134 3.69 -7.36 1.77
C PHE A 134 2.69 -6.17 1.89
N TRP A 135 2.24 -5.68 0.74
CA TRP A 135 0.92 -5.07 0.42
C TRP A 135 0.48 -3.63 0.70
N SER A 136 1.17 -2.75 1.44
CA SER A 136 0.55 -1.44 1.79
C SER A 136 1.17 -0.14 1.27
N VAL A 137 2.43 -0.13 0.81
CA VAL A 137 3.11 1.17 0.56
C VAL A 137 3.17 1.56 -0.92
N ARG A 138 3.15 0.60 -1.86
CA ARG A 138 3.37 0.90 -3.28
C ARG A 138 2.13 1.42 -4.03
N ASN A 139 0.93 1.17 -3.53
CA ASN A 139 -0.31 1.68 -4.16
C ASN A 139 -0.58 3.18 -3.90
N PHE A 140 0.11 3.81 -2.95
CA PHE A 140 -0.10 5.24 -2.67
C PHE A 140 0.80 6.18 -3.50
N VAL A 141 1.91 5.68 -4.05
CA VAL A 141 2.91 6.52 -4.73
C VAL A 141 2.73 6.54 -6.27
N GLY A 142 1.94 5.63 -6.84
CA GLY A 142 1.73 5.52 -8.30
C GLY A 142 0.55 6.30 -8.90
N GLY A 143 -0.25 7.02 -8.09
CA GLY A 143 -1.51 7.66 -8.55
C GLY A 143 -1.37 9.03 -9.21
N GLY A 144 -0.17 9.43 -9.67
CA GLY A 144 0.12 10.76 -10.18
C GLY A 144 0.35 10.82 -11.68
N SER A 145 -0.63 11.34 -12.41
CA SER A 145 -0.60 11.76 -13.82
C SER A 145 -0.89 10.70 -14.89
N VAL A 146 -2.18 10.57 -15.24
CA VAL A 146 -2.60 10.23 -16.60
C VAL A 146 -3.65 11.25 -17.04
N ARG A 147 -3.40 11.90 -18.17
CA ARG A 147 -4.25 12.88 -18.87
C ARG A 147 -5.72 12.42 -18.96
N PRO A 148 -6.70 13.36 -18.95
CA PRO A 148 -8.12 13.00 -18.99
C PRO A 148 -8.50 12.43 -20.37
N ALA A 149 -8.75 11.12 -20.43
CA ALA A 149 -9.44 10.49 -21.54
C ALA A 149 -10.96 10.63 -21.36
N ARG A 150 -11.59 11.07 -22.45
CA ARG A 150 -13.01 11.40 -22.58
C ARG A 150 -13.89 10.16 -22.33
N ASN A 151 -14.80 10.30 -21.37
CA ASN A 151 -16.03 9.52 -21.20
C ASN A 151 -15.90 7.98 -21.14
N THR A 152 -15.47 7.46 -19.99
CA THR A 152 -15.85 6.12 -19.52
C THR A 152 -16.40 6.25 -18.10
N LYS A 153 -17.61 5.71 -17.86
CA LYS A 153 -18.25 5.69 -16.54
C LYS A 153 -17.30 5.04 -15.53
N ARG A 154 -16.68 5.88 -14.71
CA ARG A 154 -15.77 5.46 -13.64
C ARG A 154 -16.62 4.93 -12.48
N ILE A 155 -16.51 3.65 -12.17
CA ILE A 155 -17.10 3.08 -10.96
C ILE A 155 -16.20 3.50 -9.81
N THR A 156 -16.60 4.54 -9.08
CA THR A 156 -15.92 5.00 -7.88
C THR A 156 -16.50 4.24 -6.70
N TRP A 157 -15.71 3.38 -6.07
CA TRP A 157 -16.09 2.77 -4.79
C TRP A 157 -16.05 3.86 -3.72
N THR A 158 -17.19 4.49 -3.46
CA THR A 158 -17.34 5.43 -2.35
C THR A 158 -17.48 4.65 -1.05
N SER A 159 -16.50 4.82 -0.16
CA SER A 159 -16.49 4.28 1.20
C SER A 159 -17.81 4.54 1.93
N PRO A 160 -18.32 3.59 2.75
CA PRO A 160 -19.59 3.72 3.48
C PRO A 160 -19.62 4.84 4.55
N LEU A 161 -18.52 5.56 4.75
CA LEU A 161 -18.42 6.70 5.69
C LEU A 161 -18.53 8.06 5.00
N ALA A 162 -18.64 8.11 3.68
CA ALA A 162 -18.79 9.37 2.95
C ALA A 162 -20.24 9.86 3.01
N LYS A 163 -20.50 10.97 3.73
CA LYS A 163 -21.78 11.68 3.63
C LYS A 163 -22.01 12.12 2.17
N PRO A 164 -23.17 11.87 1.57
CA PRO A 164 -23.48 12.35 0.22
C PRO A 164 -23.42 13.88 0.22
N GLN A 165 -22.53 14.45 -0.58
CA GLN A 165 -22.59 15.88 -0.90
C GLN A 165 -23.65 16.07 -1.98
N ALA A 166 -24.74 16.75 -1.64
CA ALA A 166 -25.65 17.32 -2.63
C ALA A 166 -24.95 18.53 -3.26
N GLY A 167 -24.42 18.35 -4.45
CA GLY A 167 -23.96 19.42 -5.34
C GLY A 167 -24.32 18.98 -6.76
N GLU A 168 -25.48 19.41 -7.24
CA GLU A 168 -25.58 20.45 -8.27
C GLU A 168 -25.08 19.96 -9.64
N SER A 169 -25.96 19.26 -10.33
CA SER A 169 -25.94 19.16 -11.78
C SER A 169 -26.44 20.49 -12.37
N LEU A 170 -25.54 21.25 -12.97
CA LEU A 170 -25.82 22.15 -14.09
C LEU A 170 -25.04 21.64 -15.31
#